data_AF-A0A1Y4NGR6-F1
#
_entry.id   AF-A0A1Y4NGR6-F1
#
_cell.length_a   1.000
_cell.length_b   1.000
_cell.length_c   1.000
_cell.angle_alpha   90.00
_cell.angle_beta   90.00
_cell.angle_gamma   90.00
#
_symmetry.space_group_name_H-M   'P 1'
#
loop_
_entity.id
_entity.type
_entity.pdbx_description
1 polymer ?
#
loop_
_entity_poly.entity_id
_entity_poly.type
_entity_poly.pdbx_seq_one_letter_code
_entity_poly.pdbx_strand_id
1 'polypeptide(L)'
;MIFAYGALVVVYVLYEGSRKNGSMKNAVAYGLARHKIFAVQCIVSFLVSMILLCLTEAVYVGSACLLLEEKGAVNVADMAGSTAAAFPVAAAALVLGVVVVQASERGFAGLVIWLCVMSFIPQGFLYLGLQVDALREAAMWMPHNFFSAMTVNQSVCEAIWDTGAGMARCWIAGAAGLVLFSVAGVYVMRKKEL
;
A
#
# COMPACT_ATOMS: atom_id res chain seq x y z
N MET A 1 -5.97 -0.55 -5.84
CA MET A 1 -4.51 -0.74 -6.04
C MET A 1 -3.76 0.56 -6.36
N ILE A 2 -4.33 1.53 -7.10
CA ILE A 2 -3.60 2.76 -7.48
C ILE A 2 -3.01 3.54 -6.29
N PHE A 3 -3.73 3.63 -5.17
CA PHE A 3 -3.25 4.27 -3.95
C PHE A 3 -1.99 3.62 -3.36
N ALA A 4 -1.85 2.29 -3.47
CA ALA A 4 -0.65 1.58 -3.01
C ALA A 4 0.57 1.91 -3.88
N TYR A 5 0.39 2.05 -5.20
CA TYR A 5 1.47 2.50 -6.09
C TYR A 5 1.85 3.96 -5.82
N GLY A 6 0.87 4.83 -5.56
CA GLY A 6 1.14 6.22 -5.14
C GLY A 6 1.97 6.29 -3.86
N ALA A 7 1.65 5.47 -2.86
CA ALA A 7 2.43 5.36 -1.63
C ALA A 7 3.88 4.90 -1.89
N LEU A 8 4.08 3.93 -2.78
CA LEU A 8 5.42 3.49 -3.19
C LEU A 8 6.24 4.65 -3.79
N VAL A 9 5.63 5.42 -4.69
CA VAL A 9 6.30 6.56 -5.34
C VAL A 9 6.73 7.59 -4.30
N VAL A 10 5.86 7.94 -3.35
CA VAL A 10 6.20 8.85 -2.25
C VAL A 10 7.42 8.36 -1.48
N VAL A 11 7.43 7.09 -1.09
CA VAL A 11 8.56 6.50 -0.36
C VAL A 11 9.86 6.56 -1.17
N TYR A 12 9.80 6.25 -2.46
CA TYR A 12 10.97 6.29 -3.34
C TYR A 12 11.51 7.71 -3.50
N VAL A 13 10.64 8.68 -3.72
CA VAL A 13 11.01 10.10 -3.82
C VAL A 13 11.68 10.59 -2.53
N LEU A 14 11.19 10.15 -1.36
CA LEU A 14 11.74 10.56 -0.08
C LEU A 14 13.08 9.86 0.25
N TYR A 15 13.23 8.57 -0.07
CA TYR A 15 14.28 7.75 0.54
C TYR A 15 15.23 6.98 -0.40
N GLU A 16 14.99 6.88 -1.70
CA GLU A 16 15.88 6.14 -2.61
C GLU A 16 17.33 6.71 -2.61
N GLY A 17 17.46 8.02 -2.42
CA GLY A 17 18.75 8.71 -2.29
C GLY A 17 19.36 8.76 -0.88
N SER A 18 18.61 8.37 0.17
CA SER A 18 19.05 8.59 1.57
C SER A 18 20.38 7.90 1.92
N ARG A 19 20.63 6.72 1.34
CA ARG A 19 21.88 5.99 1.58
C ARG A 19 23.07 6.60 0.83
N LYS A 20 22.84 7.04 -0.42
CA LYS A 20 23.87 7.72 -1.25
C LYS A 20 24.29 9.05 -0.62
N ASN A 21 23.33 9.76 -0.01
CA ASN A 21 23.55 11.06 0.63
C ASN A 21 24.14 10.96 2.05
N GLY A 22 24.36 9.75 2.57
CA GLY A 22 24.92 9.54 3.92
C GLY A 22 23.98 9.91 5.08
N SER A 23 22.72 10.28 4.82
CA SER A 23 21.78 10.76 5.85
C SER A 23 21.55 9.72 6.95
N MET A 24 21.51 8.44 6.58
CA MET A 24 21.38 7.33 7.54
C MET A 24 22.60 7.19 8.44
N LYS A 25 23.82 7.36 7.90
CA LYS A 25 25.07 7.28 8.68
C LYS A 25 25.14 8.43 9.68
N ASN A 26 24.79 9.64 9.22
CA ASN A 26 24.74 10.82 10.08
C ASN A 26 23.75 10.63 11.24
N ALA A 27 22.53 10.15 10.97
CA ALA A 27 21.53 9.90 12.01
C ALA A 27 22.02 8.89 13.07
N VAL A 28 22.70 7.82 12.65
CA VAL A 28 23.29 6.84 13.57
C VAL A 28 24.45 7.44 14.36
N ALA A 29 25.29 8.26 13.74
CA ALA A 29 26.38 8.96 14.41
C ALA A 29 25.89 9.93 15.50
N TYR A 30 24.70 10.52 15.33
CA TYR A 30 24.01 11.32 16.36
C TYR A 30 23.34 10.47 17.47
N GLY A 31 23.54 9.14 17.48
CA GLY A 31 23.05 8.26 18.54
C GLY A 31 21.61 7.78 18.36
N LEU A 32 20.98 7.96 17.19
CA LEU A 32 19.66 7.41 16.94
C LEU A 32 19.72 5.91 16.67
N ALA A 33 18.93 5.16 17.42
CA ALA A 33 18.78 3.73 17.20
C ALA A 33 18.11 3.44 15.83
N ARG A 34 18.59 2.41 15.12
CA ARG A 34 18.15 2.07 13.76
C ARG A 34 16.64 1.82 13.63
N HIS A 35 16.03 1.21 14.64
CA HIS A 35 14.57 0.98 14.66
C HIS A 35 13.77 2.29 14.78
N LYS A 36 14.33 3.33 15.42
CA LYS A 36 13.71 4.66 15.49
C LYS A 36 13.77 5.36 14.14
N ILE A 37 14.87 5.23 13.40
CA ILE A 37 14.99 5.79 12.04
C ILE A 37 13.92 5.20 11.13
N PHE A 38 13.74 3.87 11.15
CA PHE A 38 12.69 3.20 10.38
C PHE A 38 11.28 3.66 10.77
N ALA A 39 11.00 3.76 12.08
CA ALA A 39 9.70 4.25 12.56
C ALA A 39 9.42 5.68 12.08
N VAL A 40 10.41 6.58 12.16
CA VAL A 40 10.28 7.96 11.67
C VAL A 40 10.01 7.99 10.17
N GLN A 41 10.70 7.18 9.37
CA GLN A 41 10.47 7.12 7.92
C GLN A 41 9.06 6.64 7.56
N CYS A 42 8.54 5.65 8.30
CA CYS A 42 7.16 5.20 8.13
C CYS A 42 6.16 6.29 8.50
N ILE A 43 6.35 6.98 9.63
CA ILE A 43 5.47 8.07 10.08
C ILE A 43 5.47 9.22 9.08
N VAL A 44 6.64 9.70 8.67
CA VAL A 44 6.77 10.82 7.71
C VAL A 44 6.14 10.45 6.37
N SER A 45 6.45 9.26 5.84
CA SER A 45 5.83 8.81 4.58
C SER A 45 4.32 8.72 4.70
N PHE A 46 3.81 8.17 5.79
CA PHE A 46 2.38 8.05 6.04
C PHE A 46 1.68 9.41 6.08
N LEU A 47 2.24 10.39 6.80
CA LEU A 47 1.69 11.74 6.87
C LEU A 47 1.70 12.43 5.49
N VAL A 48 2.81 12.34 4.76
CA VAL A 48 2.92 12.92 3.42
C VAL A 48 1.92 12.26 2.45
N SER A 49 1.85 10.93 2.45
CA SER A 49 0.90 10.18 1.62
C SER A 49 -0.56 10.49 1.99
N MET A 50 -0.87 10.69 3.26
CA MET A 50 -2.22 11.04 3.72
C MET A 50 -2.63 12.43 3.22
N ILE A 51 -1.73 13.43 3.32
CA ILE A 51 -1.97 14.77 2.78
C ILE A 51 -2.21 14.72 1.27
N LEU A 52 -1.33 14.00 0.55
CA LEU A 52 -1.45 13.85 -0.91
C LEU A 52 -2.73 13.11 -1.31
N LEU A 53 -3.12 12.09 -0.55
CA LEU A 53 -4.36 11.34 -0.77
C LEU A 53 -5.57 12.25 -0.61
N CYS A 54 -5.67 12.99 0.51
CA CYS A 54 -6.78 13.91 0.75
C CYS A 54 -6.88 15.00 -0.32
N LEU A 55 -5.74 15.58 -0.73
CA LEU A 55 -5.72 16.58 -1.80
C LEU A 55 -6.15 15.99 -3.15
N THR A 56 -5.62 14.81 -3.51
CA THR A 56 -5.94 14.15 -4.78
C THR A 56 -7.40 13.73 -4.82
N GLU A 57 -7.92 13.18 -3.73
CA GLU A 57 -9.32 12.78 -3.60
C GLU A 57 -10.26 13.98 -3.64
N ALA A 58 -9.95 15.08 -2.94
CA ALA A 58 -10.76 16.30 -2.98
C ALA A 58 -10.82 16.91 -4.38
N VAL A 59 -9.69 16.96 -5.09
CA VAL A 59 -9.66 17.44 -6.49
C VAL A 59 -10.42 16.49 -7.39
N TYR A 60 -10.28 15.17 -7.22
CA TYR A 60 -10.95 14.17 -8.05
C TYR A 60 -12.47 14.22 -7.87
N VAL A 61 -12.96 14.16 -6.63
CA VAL A 61 -14.38 14.24 -6.29
C VAL A 61 -14.96 15.60 -6.67
N GLY A 62 -14.26 16.69 -6.34
CA GLY A 62 -14.71 18.04 -6.70
C GLY A 62 -14.80 18.24 -8.21
N SER A 63 -13.86 17.70 -8.98
CA SER A 63 -13.91 17.73 -10.44
C SER A 63 -15.08 16.89 -10.97
N ALA A 64 -15.35 15.73 -10.36
CA ALA A 64 -16.48 14.89 -10.73
C ALA A 64 -17.83 15.61 -10.53
N CYS A 65 -18.03 16.23 -9.36
CA CYS A 65 -19.25 16.98 -9.05
C CYS A 65 -19.44 18.22 -9.95
N LEU A 66 -18.37 18.84 -10.43
CA LEU A 66 -18.45 20.02 -11.30
C LEU A 66 -18.72 19.66 -12.77
N LEU A 67 -18.13 18.56 -13.25
CA LEU A 67 -18.07 18.24 -14.69
C LEU A 67 -19.06 17.16 -15.13
N LEU A 68 -19.54 16.29 -14.24
CA LEU A 68 -20.42 15.18 -14.57
C LEU A 68 -21.84 15.40 -14.04
N GLU A 69 -22.84 15.06 -14.85
CA GLU A 69 -24.22 14.95 -14.37
C GLU A 69 -24.34 13.74 -13.42
N GLU A 70 -25.01 13.92 -12.28
CA GLU A 70 -25.33 12.85 -11.32
C GLU A 70 -26.40 11.89 -11.89
N LYS A 71 -26.01 11.07 -12.87
CA LYS A 71 -26.85 10.01 -13.46
C LYS A 71 -26.26 8.61 -13.33
N GLY A 72 -25.09 8.46 -12.69
CA GLY A 72 -24.39 7.18 -12.54
C GLY A 72 -24.75 6.43 -11.26
N ALA A 73 -24.43 5.13 -11.22
CA ALA A 73 -24.61 4.25 -10.05
C ALA A 73 -23.65 4.53 -8.88
N VAL A 74 -22.82 5.57 -8.97
CA VAL A 74 -21.70 5.82 -8.07
C VAL A 74 -21.89 7.17 -7.39
N ASN A 75 -21.95 7.16 -6.06
CA ASN A 75 -22.13 8.33 -5.23
C ASN A 75 -20.81 8.79 -4.60
N VAL A 76 -20.78 10.03 -4.11
CA VAL A 76 -19.64 10.58 -3.34
C VAL A 76 -19.33 9.71 -2.10
N ALA A 77 -20.36 9.14 -1.47
CA ALA A 77 -20.20 8.22 -0.35
C ALA A 77 -19.44 6.94 -0.73
N ASP A 78 -19.63 6.44 -1.95
CA ASP A 78 -18.96 5.23 -2.44
C ASP A 78 -17.47 5.48 -2.69
N MET A 79 -17.12 6.71 -3.11
CA MET A 79 -15.73 7.16 -3.24
C MET A 79 -15.04 7.17 -1.88
N ALA A 80 -15.66 7.76 -0.86
CA ALA A 80 -15.15 7.75 0.51
C ALA A 80 -15.04 6.33 1.08
N GLY A 81 -16.03 5.47 0.78
CA GLY A 81 -16.01 4.04 1.13
C GLY A 81 -14.81 3.30 0.51
N SER A 82 -14.51 3.60 -0.76
CA SER A 82 -13.36 3.03 -1.47
C SER A 82 -12.03 3.41 -0.82
N THR A 83 -11.89 4.68 -0.41
CA THR A 83 -10.70 5.19 0.27
C THR A 83 -10.55 4.55 1.64
N ALA A 84 -11.64 4.51 2.43
CA ALA A 84 -11.64 3.90 3.76
C ALA A 84 -11.30 2.41 3.72
N ALA A 85 -11.81 1.66 2.73
CA ALA A 85 -11.51 0.25 2.55
C ALA A 85 -10.06 0.02 2.09
N ALA A 86 -9.54 0.85 1.18
CA ALA A 86 -8.19 0.71 0.66
C ALA A 86 -7.10 1.21 1.63
N PHE A 87 -7.45 2.08 2.58
CA PHE A 87 -6.52 2.72 3.49
C PHE A 87 -5.56 1.76 4.24
N PRO A 88 -6.03 0.71 4.95
CA PRO A 88 -5.14 -0.17 5.68
C PRO A 88 -4.20 -0.96 4.76
N VAL A 89 -4.65 -1.31 3.55
CA VAL A 89 -3.81 -1.95 2.53
C VAL A 89 -2.76 -0.98 2.01
N ALA A 90 -3.13 0.28 1.74
CA ALA A 90 -2.20 1.30 1.28
C ALA A 90 -1.13 1.61 2.34
N ALA A 91 -1.51 1.65 3.62
CA ALA A 91 -0.58 1.80 4.74
C ALA A 91 0.41 0.63 4.84
N ALA A 92 -0.07 -0.61 4.71
CA ALA A 92 0.81 -1.78 4.66
C ALA A 92 1.78 -1.72 3.48
N ALA A 93 1.28 -1.37 2.28
CA ALA A 93 2.08 -1.24 1.08
C ALA A 93 3.15 -0.14 1.19
N LEU A 94 2.83 0.96 1.88
CA LEU A 94 3.77 2.03 2.22
C LEU A 94 4.89 1.53 3.12
N VAL A 95 4.56 0.81 4.20
CA VAL A 95 5.56 0.22 5.09
C VAL A 95 6.46 -0.74 4.33
N LEU A 96 5.91 -1.62 3.49
CA LEU A 96 6.70 -2.47 2.61
C LEU A 96 7.63 -1.64 1.70
N GLY A 97 7.14 -0.52 1.15
CA GLY A 97 7.94 0.43 0.38
C GLY A 97 9.17 0.90 1.15
N VAL A 98 9.00 1.29 2.41
CA VAL A 98 10.11 1.73 3.27
C VAL A 98 11.07 0.57 3.51
N VAL A 99 10.54 -0.63 3.78
CA VAL A 99 11.37 -1.84 3.97
C VAL A 99 12.24 -2.12 2.73
N VAL A 100 11.67 -2.11 1.53
CA VAL A 100 12.43 -2.48 0.31
C VAL A 100 13.47 -1.43 -0.07
N VAL A 101 13.17 -0.13 0.11
CA VAL A 101 14.14 0.95 -0.11
C VAL A 101 15.29 0.81 0.86
N GLN A 102 14.97 0.52 2.13
CA GLN A 102 15.98 0.38 3.16
C GLN A 102 16.73 -0.95 3.10
N ALA A 103 16.16 -2.00 2.51
CA ALA A 103 16.82 -3.28 2.28
C ALA A 103 17.74 -3.24 1.06
N SER A 104 17.34 -2.55 0.00
CA SER A 104 18.02 -2.59 -1.30
C SER A 104 19.21 -1.63 -1.40
N GLU A 105 20.22 -2.01 -2.17
CA GLU A 105 21.33 -1.12 -2.56
C GLU A 105 21.07 -0.40 -3.87
N ARG A 106 20.31 -1.07 -4.75
CA ARG A 106 19.89 -0.56 -6.05
C ARG A 106 18.41 -0.23 -5.94
N GLY A 107 18.02 1.02 -6.18
CA GLY A 107 16.63 1.46 -6.09
C GLY A 107 15.68 0.57 -6.91
N PHE A 108 16.10 0.20 -8.12
CA PHE A 108 15.33 -0.70 -9.00
C PHE A 108 15.05 -2.08 -8.39
N ALA A 109 16.01 -2.68 -7.69
CA ALA A 109 15.81 -4.01 -7.09
C ALA A 109 14.70 -3.99 -6.03
N GLY A 110 14.64 -2.94 -5.21
CA GLY A 110 13.57 -2.77 -4.23
C GLY A 110 12.20 -2.62 -4.88
N LEU A 111 12.14 -1.98 -6.06
CA LEU A 111 10.89 -1.74 -6.77
C LEU A 111 10.36 -3.06 -7.32
N VAL A 112 11.24 -3.89 -7.88
CA VAL A 112 10.88 -5.24 -8.34
C VAL A 112 10.40 -6.10 -7.18
N ILE A 113 11.08 -6.09 -6.03
CA ILE A 113 10.64 -6.85 -4.84
C ILE A 113 9.25 -6.40 -4.39
N TRP A 114 9.01 -5.09 -4.34
CA TRP A 114 7.70 -4.55 -3.95
C TRP A 114 6.60 -4.99 -4.93
N LEU A 115 6.85 -4.91 -6.24
CA LEU A 115 5.90 -5.37 -7.26
C LEU A 115 5.64 -6.87 -7.18
N CYS A 116 6.67 -7.66 -6.87
CA CYS A 116 6.52 -9.09 -6.64
C CYS A 116 5.57 -9.35 -5.47
N VAL A 117 5.79 -8.71 -4.33
CA VAL A 117 4.97 -8.92 -3.13
C VAL A 117 3.54 -8.41 -3.31
N MET A 118 3.36 -7.23 -3.89
CA MET A 118 2.05 -6.59 -3.99
C MET A 118 1.21 -7.06 -5.17
N SER A 119 1.82 -7.59 -6.24
CA SER A 119 1.11 -7.89 -7.50
C SER A 119 1.39 -9.30 -8.03
N PHE A 120 2.65 -9.68 -8.26
CA PHE A 120 2.96 -10.96 -8.92
C PHE A 120 2.69 -12.18 -8.03
N ILE A 121 3.04 -12.14 -6.75
CA ILE A 121 2.77 -13.22 -5.80
C ILE A 121 1.25 -13.46 -5.66
N PRO A 122 0.42 -12.42 -5.43
CA PRO A 122 -1.03 -12.57 -5.46
C PRO A 122 -1.55 -13.26 -6.72
N GLN A 123 -1.13 -12.80 -7.89
CA GLN A 123 -1.58 -13.39 -9.16
C GLN A 123 -1.12 -14.83 -9.31
N GLY A 124 0.14 -15.14 -8.97
CA GLY A 124 0.67 -16.50 -8.99
C GLY A 124 -0.14 -17.45 -8.11
N PHE A 125 -0.48 -17.03 -6.90
CA PHE A 125 -1.34 -17.80 -5.99
C PHE A 125 -2.75 -18.01 -6.58
N LEU A 126 -3.32 -17.00 -7.25
CA LEU A 126 -4.63 -17.12 -7.88
C LEU A 126 -4.62 -18.13 -9.04
N TYR A 127 -3.60 -18.08 -9.90
CA TYR A 127 -3.45 -19.02 -11.02
C TYR A 127 -3.23 -20.45 -10.55
N LEU A 128 -2.38 -20.65 -9.53
CA LEU A 128 -2.19 -21.98 -8.92
C LEU A 128 -3.45 -22.46 -8.18
N GLY A 129 -4.22 -21.51 -7.62
CA GLY A 129 -5.51 -21.77 -7.00
C GLY A 129 -6.60 -22.31 -7.94
N LEU A 130 -6.42 -22.22 -9.26
CA LEU A 130 -7.32 -22.85 -10.23
C LEU A 130 -7.30 -24.38 -10.15
N GLN A 131 -6.21 -24.95 -9.63
CA GLN A 131 -6.04 -26.41 -9.49
C GLN A 131 -6.16 -26.88 -8.04
N VAL A 132 -6.05 -25.96 -7.07
CA VAL A 132 -6.00 -26.28 -5.63
C VAL A 132 -6.84 -25.30 -4.84
N ASP A 133 -7.95 -25.78 -4.26
CA ASP A 133 -8.90 -24.93 -3.53
C ASP A 133 -8.27 -24.21 -2.33
N ALA A 134 -7.37 -24.85 -1.59
CA ALA A 134 -6.67 -24.22 -0.47
C ALA A 134 -5.83 -22.99 -0.90
N LEU A 135 -5.20 -23.06 -2.08
CA LEU A 135 -4.46 -21.94 -2.65
C LEU A 135 -5.39 -20.84 -3.14
N ARG A 136 -6.57 -21.20 -3.66
CA ARG A 136 -7.61 -20.24 -4.06
C ARG A 136 -8.11 -19.44 -2.85
N GLU A 137 -8.40 -20.12 -1.74
CA GLU A 137 -8.82 -19.44 -0.50
C GLU A 137 -7.77 -18.44 -0.02
N ALA A 138 -6.51 -18.87 0.05
CA ALA A 138 -5.39 -17.99 0.42
C ALA A 138 -5.21 -16.82 -0.57
N ALA A 139 -5.32 -17.08 -1.87
CA ALA A 139 -5.19 -16.06 -2.92
C ALA A 139 -6.26 -14.97 -2.77
N MET A 140 -7.48 -15.33 -2.39
CA MET A 140 -8.58 -14.38 -2.20
C MET A 140 -8.37 -13.47 -0.99
N TRP A 141 -7.47 -13.78 -0.07
CA TRP A 141 -7.08 -12.87 1.03
C TRP A 141 -6.02 -11.84 0.62
N MET A 142 -5.47 -11.94 -0.59
CA MET A 142 -4.43 -11.02 -1.06
C MET A 142 -5.05 -9.78 -1.73
N PRO A 143 -4.67 -8.55 -1.34
CA PRO A 143 -5.34 -7.33 -1.79
C PRO A 143 -5.45 -7.14 -3.29
N HIS A 144 -4.42 -7.49 -4.05
CA HIS A 144 -4.48 -7.39 -5.51
C HIS A 144 -5.61 -8.22 -6.10
N ASN A 145 -5.83 -9.44 -5.59
CA ASN A 145 -6.82 -10.36 -6.12
C ASN A 145 -8.24 -9.95 -5.72
N PHE A 146 -8.50 -9.67 -4.44
CA PHE A 146 -9.86 -9.32 -4.02
C PHE A 146 -10.29 -7.94 -4.51
N PHE A 147 -9.38 -6.99 -4.71
CA PHE A 147 -9.72 -5.74 -5.38
C PHE A 147 -9.92 -5.90 -6.89
N SER A 148 -9.26 -6.88 -7.53
CA SER A 148 -9.48 -7.17 -8.96
C SER A 148 -10.79 -7.91 -9.25
N ALA A 149 -11.43 -8.48 -8.23
CA ALA A 149 -12.69 -9.20 -8.35
C ALA A 149 -13.93 -8.29 -8.28
N MET A 150 -13.75 -6.97 -8.12
CA MET A 150 -14.85 -6.00 -8.02
C MET A 150 -15.36 -5.57 -9.39
N THR A 151 -16.65 -5.22 -9.46
CA THR A 151 -17.33 -4.76 -10.67
C THR A 151 -17.84 -3.33 -10.46
N VAL A 152 -17.00 -2.35 -10.80
CA VAL A 152 -17.35 -0.91 -10.70
C VAL A 152 -17.22 -0.26 -12.06
N ASN A 153 -18.35 0.16 -12.63
CA ASN A 153 -18.45 0.89 -13.90
C ASN A 153 -19.62 1.91 -13.84
N GLN A 154 -19.98 2.53 -14.96
CA GLN A 154 -21.02 3.57 -14.98
C GLN A 154 -22.45 3.05 -14.73
N SER A 155 -22.70 1.75 -14.87
CA SER A 155 -24.02 1.12 -14.69
C SER A 155 -24.12 0.22 -13.45
N VAL A 156 -23.00 -0.28 -12.93
CA VAL A 156 -22.94 -1.23 -11.80
C VAL A 156 -21.84 -0.78 -10.85
N CYS A 157 -22.18 -0.66 -9.56
CA CYS A 157 -21.25 -0.43 -8.48
C CYS A 157 -21.38 -1.60 -7.50
N GLU A 158 -20.60 -2.65 -7.71
CA GLU A 158 -20.48 -3.80 -6.81
C GLU A 158 -19.08 -3.80 -6.21
N ALA A 159 -18.93 -3.02 -5.14
CA ALA A 159 -17.67 -2.94 -4.43
C ALA A 159 -17.59 -3.96 -3.30
N ILE A 160 -16.39 -4.47 -3.04
CA ILE A 160 -16.19 -5.44 -1.96
C ILE A 160 -16.57 -4.87 -0.59
N TRP A 161 -16.43 -3.55 -0.42
CA TRP A 161 -16.70 -2.86 0.84
C TRP A 161 -18.16 -2.51 1.06
N ASP A 162 -19.06 -2.80 0.12
CA ASP A 162 -20.51 -2.63 0.31
C ASP A 162 -21.06 -3.64 1.32
N THR A 163 -20.35 -4.75 1.52
CA THR A 163 -20.65 -5.74 2.55
C THR A 163 -19.76 -5.56 3.77
N GLY A 164 -20.34 -5.74 4.97
CA GLY A 164 -19.55 -5.70 6.22
C GLY A 164 -18.42 -6.75 6.24
N ALA A 165 -18.65 -7.93 5.66
CA ALA A 165 -17.64 -8.98 5.53
C ALA A 165 -16.48 -8.57 4.61
N GLY A 166 -16.77 -7.94 3.48
CA GLY A 166 -15.73 -7.48 2.55
C GLY A 166 -14.96 -6.27 3.09
N MET A 167 -15.62 -5.34 3.78
CA MET A 167 -14.95 -4.27 4.52
C MET A 167 -14.00 -4.84 5.59
N ALA A 168 -14.48 -5.80 6.40
CA ALA A 168 -13.65 -6.47 7.40
C ALA A 168 -12.44 -7.17 6.77
N ARG A 169 -12.62 -7.79 5.59
CA ARG A 169 -11.53 -8.43 4.85
C ARG A 169 -10.44 -7.44 4.47
N CYS A 170 -10.80 -6.27 3.95
CA CYS A 170 -9.83 -5.21 3.62
C CYS A 170 -9.02 -4.77 4.83
N TRP A 171 -9.68 -4.57 5.97
CA TRP A 171 -9.05 -4.16 7.22
C TRP A 171 -8.15 -5.24 7.82
N ILE A 172 -8.62 -6.49 7.87
CA ILE A 172 -7.83 -7.60 8.39
C ILE A 172 -6.60 -7.85 7.51
N ALA A 173 -6.76 -7.88 6.19
CA ALA A 173 -5.65 -8.09 5.27
C ALA A 173 -4.62 -6.95 5.35
N GLY A 174 -5.09 -5.69 5.41
CA GLY A 174 -4.22 -4.53 5.56
C GLY A 174 -3.49 -4.52 6.91
N ALA A 175 -4.18 -4.80 8.02
CA ALA A 175 -3.58 -4.87 9.35
C ALA A 175 -2.55 -6.01 9.45
N ALA A 176 -2.86 -7.19 8.89
CA ALA A 176 -1.94 -8.31 8.82
C ALA A 176 -0.67 -7.93 8.03
N GLY A 177 -0.84 -7.30 6.86
CA GLY A 177 0.27 -6.77 6.08
C GLY A 177 1.10 -5.74 6.85
N LEU A 178 0.46 -4.81 7.55
CA LEU A 178 1.13 -3.79 8.35
C LEU A 178 2.03 -4.41 9.43
N VAL A 179 1.52 -5.41 10.17
CA VAL A 179 2.28 -6.14 11.18
C VAL A 179 3.45 -6.89 10.54
N LEU A 180 3.18 -7.68 9.50
CA LEU A 180 4.20 -8.49 8.82
C LEU A 180 5.34 -7.63 8.27
N PHE A 181 5.02 -6.56 7.56
CA PHE A 181 6.02 -5.67 6.97
C PHE A 181 6.75 -4.82 8.01
N SER A 182 6.09 -4.43 9.10
CA SER A 182 6.76 -3.72 10.21
C SER A 182 7.80 -4.63 10.89
N VAL A 183 7.44 -5.89 11.16
CA VAL A 183 8.37 -6.89 11.73
C VAL A 183 9.54 -7.13 10.77
N ALA A 184 9.26 -7.30 9.47
CA ALA A 184 10.29 -7.43 8.46
C ALA A 184 11.22 -6.21 8.42
N GLY A 185 10.69 -5.00 8.51
CA GLY A 185 11.47 -3.75 8.53
C GLY A 185 12.40 -3.66 9.73
N VAL A 186 11.89 -3.96 10.94
CA VAL A 186 12.73 -4.01 12.16
C VAL A 186 13.83 -5.04 12.02
N TYR A 187 13.53 -6.22 11.46
CA TYR A 187 14.52 -7.28 11.24
C TYR A 187 15.61 -6.86 10.26
N VAL A 188 15.24 -6.28 9.11
CA VAL A 188 16.19 -5.75 8.12
C VAL A 188 17.09 -4.70 8.76
N MET A 189 16.54 -3.77 9.54
CA MET A 189 17.33 -2.71 10.20
C MET A 189 18.31 -3.24 11.25
N ARG A 190 17.98 -4.35 11.92
CA ARG A 190 18.88 -4.99 12.90
C ARG A 190 20.07 -5.64 12.23
N LYS A 191 19.85 -6.35 11.11
CA LYS A 191 20.91 -7.09 10.41
C LYS A 191 21.81 -6.22 9.54
N LYS A 192 21.32 -5.05 9.13
CA LYS A 192 22.03 -4.23 8.15
C LYS A 192 23.14 -3.41 8.84
N GLU A 193 24.38 -3.65 8.45
CA GLU A 193 25.52 -2.79 8.83
C GLU A 193 25.46 -1.49 8.02
N LEU A 194 25.62 -0.35 8.71
CA LEU A 194 25.51 1.01 8.14
C LEU A 194 26.88 1.69 8.15
#